data_AF-A0A437R4Z9-F1
#
_entry.id   AF-A0A437R4Z9-F1
#
_cell.length_a   1.000
_cell.length_b   1.000
_cell.length_c   1.000
_cell.angle_alpha   90.00
_cell.angle_beta   90.00
_cell.angle_gamma   90.00
#
_symmetry.space_group_name_H-M   'P 1'
#
loop_
_entity.id
_entity.type
_entity.pdbx_description
1 polymer ?
#
loop_
_entity_poly.entity_id
_entity_poly.type
_entity_poly.pdbx_seq_one_letter_code
_entity_poly.pdbx_strand_id
1 'polypeptide(L)'
;MDEIRPPTVNDIGGAAKSDTDSQQHSDERWMRHALMLADKAEQAGEIPVGAVLVKDDQVIGEGWNMSICQHDPSAHAEMLAVRQGAKQLQNYRLLDTTLYVTLEPCAMCAGLLVHSRIRRLVFGAYDAKTGAVGSVMDLVQHPVLNHQLQVTAGVLADECGAKLSEFFRKRRQQHKQQKEQAALLKSQTAGK
;
A
#
# COMPACT_ATOMS: atom_id res chain seq x y z
N MET A 1 18.16 50.22 -34.94
CA MET A 1 16.86 49.67 -35.35
C MET A 1 17.06 48.18 -35.38
N ASP A 2 16.92 47.55 -34.22
CA ASP A 2 17.24 46.14 -34.02
C ASP A 2 16.02 45.30 -34.40
N GLU A 3 16.19 44.44 -35.41
CA GLU A 3 15.14 43.54 -35.89
C GLU A 3 14.84 42.47 -34.84
N ILE A 4 13.64 42.52 -34.27
CA ILE A 4 13.07 41.48 -33.41
C ILE A 4 12.72 40.28 -34.28
N ARG A 5 13.45 39.19 -34.13
CA ARG A 5 13.16 37.89 -34.77
C ARG A 5 12.04 37.17 -33.98
N PRO A 6 10.99 36.63 -34.61
CA PRO A 6 9.94 35.92 -33.90
C PRO A 6 10.46 34.56 -33.38
N PRO A 7 9.98 34.08 -32.22
CA PRO A 7 10.37 32.77 -31.70
C PRO A 7 9.84 31.65 -32.60
N THR A 8 10.70 30.68 -32.92
CA THR A 8 10.35 29.47 -33.66
C THR A 8 9.82 28.38 -32.72
N VAL A 9 8.98 27.50 -33.27
CA VAL A 9 8.12 26.48 -32.61
C VAL A 9 8.86 25.36 -31.83
N ASN A 10 10.16 25.46 -31.57
CA ASN A 10 10.95 24.35 -30.99
C ASN A 10 11.30 24.44 -29.49
N ASP A 11 10.80 25.42 -28.74
CA ASP A 11 11.12 25.57 -27.30
C ASP A 11 9.97 25.16 -26.34
N ILE A 12 9.35 24.00 -26.56
CA ILE A 12 8.30 23.48 -25.64
C ILE A 12 8.40 22.00 -25.29
N GLY A 13 9.55 21.36 -25.52
CA GLY A 13 9.70 19.90 -25.38
C GLY A 13 10.42 19.34 -24.15
N GLY A 14 11.00 20.18 -23.28
CA GLY A 14 12.03 19.72 -22.32
C GLY A 14 11.58 19.39 -20.89
N ALA A 15 10.54 20.05 -20.35
CA ALA A 15 10.28 20.05 -18.91
C ALA A 15 9.40 18.90 -18.39
N ALA A 16 8.45 18.40 -19.19
CA ALA A 16 7.48 17.40 -18.71
C ALA A 16 8.08 15.99 -18.49
N LYS A 17 9.20 15.70 -19.15
CA LYS A 17 9.82 14.37 -19.11
C LYS A 17 10.71 14.18 -17.87
N SER A 18 11.32 15.24 -17.35
CA SER A 18 12.18 15.19 -16.15
C SER A 18 11.38 15.02 -14.86
N ASP A 19 10.23 15.70 -14.76
CA ASP A 19 9.45 15.73 -13.52
C ASP A 19 8.72 14.40 -13.30
N THR A 20 8.19 13.80 -14.38
CA THR A 20 7.51 12.49 -14.35
C THR A 20 8.48 11.38 -13.94
N ASP A 21 9.70 11.40 -14.49
CA ASP A 21 10.74 10.42 -14.19
C ASP A 21 11.20 10.53 -12.72
N SER A 22 11.32 11.76 -12.20
CA SER A 22 11.65 12.00 -10.78
C SER A 22 10.58 11.49 -9.81
N GLN A 23 9.30 11.65 -10.17
CA GLN A 23 8.18 11.18 -9.34
C GLN A 23 8.09 9.64 -9.35
N GLN A 24 8.31 9.00 -10.50
CA GLN A 24 8.34 7.54 -10.60
C GLN A 24 9.45 6.94 -9.73
N HIS A 25 10.67 7.48 -9.80
CA HIS A 25 11.77 7.05 -8.95
C HIS A 25 11.47 7.24 -7.45
N SER A 26 10.82 8.35 -7.08
CA SER A 26 10.37 8.59 -5.71
C SER A 26 9.32 7.58 -5.26
N ASP A 27 8.36 7.25 -6.13
CA ASP A 27 7.31 6.29 -5.82
C ASP A 27 7.86 4.87 -5.63
N GLU A 28 8.81 4.45 -6.47
CA GLU A 28 9.50 3.17 -6.30
C GLU A 28 10.29 3.13 -4.99
N ARG A 29 11.02 4.20 -4.63
CA ARG A 29 11.74 4.30 -3.35
C ARG A 29 10.79 4.07 -2.17
N TRP A 30 9.66 4.77 -2.13
CA TRP A 30 8.70 4.65 -1.04
C TRP A 30 7.95 3.32 -1.05
N MET A 31 7.69 2.75 -2.23
CA MET A 31 7.10 1.41 -2.34
C MET A 31 8.07 0.32 -1.86
N ARG A 32 9.39 0.44 -2.12
CA ARG A 32 10.41 -0.44 -1.54
C ARG A 32 10.45 -0.34 -0.02
N HIS A 33 10.24 0.86 0.53
CA HIS A 33 10.09 1.03 1.97
C HIS A 33 8.84 0.31 2.51
N ALA A 34 7.70 0.44 1.83
CA ALA A 34 6.49 -0.30 2.16
C ALA A 34 6.68 -1.83 2.07
N LEU A 35 7.46 -2.33 1.10
CA LEU A 35 7.83 -3.74 1.00
C LEU A 35 8.68 -4.22 2.19
N MET A 36 9.61 -3.41 2.70
CA MET A 36 10.34 -3.73 3.94
C MET A 36 9.40 -3.82 5.15
N LEU A 37 8.35 -3.00 5.21
CA LEU A 37 7.32 -3.10 6.25
C LEU A 37 6.46 -4.36 6.06
N ALA A 38 6.15 -4.75 4.83
CA ALA A 38 5.47 -6.01 4.53
C ALA A 38 6.29 -7.23 4.99
N ASP A 39 7.62 -7.17 4.92
CA ASP A 39 8.50 -8.21 5.48
C ASP A 39 8.36 -8.33 7.00
N LYS A 40 8.16 -7.22 7.72
CA LYS A 40 7.89 -7.25 9.17
C LYS A 40 6.57 -7.99 9.47
N ALA A 41 5.53 -7.76 8.67
CA ALA A 41 4.29 -8.53 8.79
C ALA A 41 4.52 -10.03 8.52
N GLU A 42 5.22 -10.41 7.44
CA GLU A 42 5.51 -11.82 7.16
C GLU A 42 6.26 -12.49 8.32
N GLN A 43 7.26 -11.82 8.89
CA GLN A 43 8.04 -12.30 10.03
C GLN A 43 7.19 -12.51 11.28
N ALA A 44 6.16 -11.69 11.49
CA ALA A 44 5.17 -11.85 12.55
C ALA A 44 4.11 -12.94 12.23
N GLY A 45 4.18 -13.56 11.06
CA GLY A 45 3.18 -14.51 10.58
C GLY A 45 1.90 -13.83 10.06
N GLU A 46 1.91 -12.53 9.81
CA GLU A 46 0.78 -11.77 9.29
C GLU A 46 0.76 -11.79 7.76
N ILE A 47 -0.38 -11.44 7.14
CA ILE A 47 -0.44 -11.22 5.68
C ILE A 47 0.56 -10.10 5.33
N PRO A 48 1.47 -10.29 4.35
CA PRO A 48 2.58 -9.37 4.10
C PRO A 48 2.11 -8.11 3.34
N VAL A 49 1.51 -7.18 4.07
CA VAL A 49 1.13 -5.86 3.57
C VAL A 49 1.81 -4.80 4.43
N GLY A 50 2.45 -3.84 3.78
CA GLY A 50 3.10 -2.71 4.42
C GLY A 50 2.65 -1.39 3.81
N ALA A 51 2.69 -0.32 4.60
CA ALA A 51 2.31 1.01 4.19
C ALA A 51 3.19 2.08 4.85
N VAL A 52 3.51 3.13 4.11
CA VAL A 52 4.26 4.29 4.60
C VAL A 52 3.54 5.58 4.20
N LEU A 53 3.36 6.48 5.15
CA LEU A 53 2.78 7.80 4.96
C LEU A 53 3.89 8.85 4.94
N VAL A 54 3.94 9.62 3.86
CA VAL A 54 5.01 10.58 3.57
C VAL A 54 4.44 11.99 3.48
N LYS A 55 5.16 12.95 4.05
CA LYS A 55 4.92 14.39 3.90
C LYS A 55 6.26 15.09 3.72
N ASP A 56 6.39 15.96 2.71
CA ASP A 56 7.62 16.74 2.44
C ASP A 56 8.89 15.85 2.34
N ASP A 57 8.78 14.71 1.64
CA ASP A 57 9.81 13.65 1.50
C ASP A 57 10.27 13.02 2.83
N GLN A 58 9.48 13.16 3.90
CA GLN A 58 9.74 12.56 5.20
C GLN A 58 8.64 11.56 5.58
N VAL A 59 9.05 10.45 6.19
CA VAL A 59 8.12 9.49 6.79
C VAL A 59 7.49 10.13 8.02
N ILE A 60 6.16 10.16 8.05
CA ILE A 60 5.38 10.57 9.21
C ILE A 60 4.55 9.43 9.79
N GLY A 61 4.52 8.27 9.13
CA GLY A 61 3.82 7.10 9.62
C GLY A 61 4.24 5.83 8.88
N GLU A 62 4.33 4.74 9.62
CA GLU A 62 4.62 3.41 9.12
C GLU A 62 3.56 2.44 9.64
N GLY A 63 3.22 1.45 8.84
CA GLY A 63 2.30 0.40 9.23
C GLY A 63 2.54 -0.86 8.45
N TRP A 64 2.20 -1.99 9.07
CA TRP A 64 2.14 -3.28 8.44
C TRP A 64 0.99 -4.06 9.05
N ASN A 65 0.45 -5.05 8.35
CA ASN A 65 -0.69 -5.81 8.85
C ASN A 65 -0.35 -6.50 10.19
N MET A 66 -1.21 -6.32 11.19
CA MET A 66 -1.04 -6.82 12.56
C MET A 66 -2.36 -7.37 13.15
N SER A 67 -3.32 -7.71 12.29
CA SER A 67 -4.68 -8.10 12.70
C SER A 67 -4.74 -9.31 13.63
N ILE A 68 -3.89 -10.32 13.43
CA ILE A 68 -3.82 -11.51 14.28
C ILE A 68 -3.12 -11.16 15.60
N CYS A 69 -1.94 -10.56 15.53
CA CYS A 69 -1.10 -10.25 16.69
C CYS A 69 -1.72 -9.24 17.65
N GLN A 70 -2.48 -8.26 17.13
CA GLN A 70 -3.16 -7.26 17.96
C GLN A 70 -4.61 -7.63 18.30
N HIS A 71 -5.12 -8.73 17.76
CA HIS A 71 -6.55 -9.10 17.86
C HIS A 71 -7.48 -7.94 17.45
N ASP A 72 -7.04 -7.12 16.49
CA ASP A 72 -7.75 -5.94 16.01
C ASP A 72 -8.05 -6.13 14.52
N PRO A 73 -9.32 -6.33 14.12
CA PRO A 73 -9.68 -6.50 12.72
C PRO A 73 -9.41 -5.24 11.88
N SER A 74 -9.16 -4.09 12.51
CA SER A 74 -8.79 -2.84 11.85
C SER A 74 -7.28 -2.62 11.73
N ALA A 75 -6.43 -3.50 12.25
CA ALA A 75 -4.97 -3.32 12.27
C ALA A 75 -4.29 -3.66 10.92
N HIS A 76 -4.85 -3.11 9.84
CA HIS A 76 -4.27 -3.10 8.51
C HIS A 76 -3.10 -2.10 8.42
N ALA A 77 -2.23 -2.29 7.44
CA ALA A 77 -1.04 -1.45 7.27
C ALA A 77 -1.39 0.04 7.12
N GLU A 78 -2.39 0.37 6.30
CA GLU A 78 -2.85 1.73 6.03
C GLU A 78 -3.40 2.37 7.31
N MET A 79 -4.18 1.60 8.09
CA MET A 79 -4.75 2.06 9.36
C MET A 79 -3.66 2.46 10.36
N LEU A 80 -2.62 1.63 10.51
CA LEU A 80 -1.54 1.90 11.44
C LEU A 80 -0.68 3.10 10.99
N ALA A 81 -0.33 3.18 9.70
CA ALA A 81 0.44 4.30 9.15
C ALA A 81 -0.30 5.63 9.31
N VAL A 82 -1.60 5.66 9.01
CA VAL A 82 -2.45 6.86 9.15
C VAL A 82 -2.60 7.27 10.62
N ARG A 83 -2.85 6.31 11.52
CA ARG A 83 -2.93 6.59 12.96
C ARG A 83 -1.62 7.16 13.51
N GLN A 84 -0.47 6.66 13.06
CA GLN A 84 0.83 7.21 13.46
C GLN A 84 1.02 8.64 12.91
N GLY A 85 0.74 8.87 11.63
CA GLY A 85 0.80 10.20 11.02
C GLY A 85 -0.09 11.23 11.69
N ALA A 86 -1.33 10.86 12.02
CA ALA A 86 -2.25 11.74 12.72
C ALA A 86 -1.76 12.13 14.12
N LYS A 87 -1.14 11.20 14.85
CA LYS A 87 -0.49 11.50 16.12
C LYS A 87 0.72 12.41 15.93
N GLN A 88 1.56 12.15 14.93
CA GLN A 88 2.74 12.98 14.68
C GLN A 88 2.37 14.42 14.30
N LEU A 89 1.33 14.60 13.48
CA LEU A 89 0.84 15.92 13.07
C LEU A 89 -0.13 16.56 14.07
N GLN A 90 -0.54 15.84 15.12
CA GLN A 90 -1.60 16.24 16.06
C GLN A 90 -2.87 16.71 15.32
N ASN A 91 -3.20 16.05 14.21
CA ASN A 91 -4.32 16.41 13.36
C ASN A 91 -4.86 15.17 12.64
N TYR A 92 -6.18 15.02 12.58
CA TYR A 92 -6.82 13.94 11.83
C TYR A 92 -6.81 14.20 10.31
N ARG A 93 -6.66 15.46 9.89
CA ARG A 93 -6.50 15.84 8.49
C ARG A 93 -5.02 15.81 8.12
N LEU A 94 -4.66 14.84 7.29
CA LEU A 94 -3.32 14.59 6.78
C LEU A 94 -3.20 15.22 5.40
N LEU A 95 -3.31 16.55 5.36
CA LEU A 95 -3.22 17.30 4.12
C LEU A 95 -1.81 17.22 3.51
N ASP A 96 -1.75 17.24 2.19
CA ASP A 96 -0.49 17.21 1.42
C ASP A 96 0.40 16.00 1.72
N THR A 97 -0.18 14.90 2.20
CA THR A 97 0.52 13.63 2.39
C THR A 97 0.26 12.66 1.24
N THR A 98 1.22 11.78 0.98
CA THR A 98 1.07 10.61 0.11
C THR A 98 1.16 9.34 0.93
N LEU A 99 0.20 8.42 0.77
CA LEU A 99 0.29 7.07 1.33
C LEU A 99 0.76 6.09 0.24
N TYR A 100 1.77 5.31 0.55
CA TYR A 100 2.24 4.18 -0.26
C TYR A 100 1.86 2.87 0.42
N VAL A 101 1.28 1.91 -0.31
CA VAL A 101 0.87 0.60 0.24
C VAL A 101 1.10 -0.53 -0.76
N THR A 102 1.57 -1.69 -0.31
CA THR A 102 1.97 -2.77 -1.21
C THR A 102 0.78 -3.48 -1.89
N LEU A 103 -0.43 -3.36 -1.36
CA LEU A 103 -1.65 -3.97 -1.89
C LEU A 103 -2.75 -2.92 -1.99
N GLU A 104 -3.60 -3.03 -3.00
CA GLU A 104 -4.78 -2.18 -3.17
C GLU A 104 -5.63 -2.16 -1.89
N PRO A 105 -5.97 -0.96 -1.36
CA PRO A 105 -6.76 -0.85 -0.15
C PRO A 105 -8.15 -1.48 -0.26
N CYS A 106 -8.58 -2.16 0.80
CA CYS A 106 -9.97 -2.60 0.95
C CYS A 106 -10.90 -1.42 1.29
N ALA A 107 -12.22 -1.65 1.29
CA ALA A 107 -13.22 -0.61 1.55
C ALA A 107 -13.02 0.13 2.89
N MET A 108 -12.60 -0.60 3.93
CA MET A 108 -12.31 -0.02 5.25
C MET A 108 -11.15 0.98 5.19
N CYS A 109 -10.03 0.58 4.58
CA CYS A 109 -8.85 1.43 4.45
C CYS A 109 -9.14 2.60 3.51
N ALA A 110 -9.78 2.35 2.36
CA ALA A 110 -10.17 3.39 1.41
C ALA A 110 -11.03 4.48 2.08
N GLY A 111 -12.01 4.10 2.90
CA GLY A 111 -12.83 5.04 3.67
C GLY A 111 -12.01 5.86 4.67
N LEU A 112 -11.05 5.23 5.36
CA LEU A 112 -10.12 5.93 6.24
C LEU A 112 -9.32 7.00 5.48
N LEU A 113 -8.81 6.69 4.28
CA LEU A 113 -8.01 7.64 3.50
C LEU A 113 -8.81 8.87 3.12
N VAL A 114 -10.08 8.69 2.71
CA VAL A 114 -11.03 9.78 2.44
C VAL A 114 -11.25 10.62 3.69
N HIS A 115 -11.55 10.00 4.83
CA HIS A 115 -11.78 10.71 6.09
C HIS A 115 -10.54 11.48 6.58
N SER A 116 -9.34 10.96 6.28
CA SER A 116 -8.06 11.54 6.69
C SER A 116 -7.58 12.65 5.75
N ARG A 117 -8.28 12.92 4.65
CA ARG A 117 -7.93 13.98 3.68
C ARG A 117 -6.54 13.83 3.06
N ILE A 118 -6.06 12.59 2.98
CA ILE A 118 -4.79 12.26 2.31
C ILE A 118 -4.89 12.71 0.85
N ARG A 119 -3.86 13.38 0.34
CA ARG A 119 -3.90 13.94 -1.02
C ARG A 119 -3.78 12.86 -2.08
N ARG A 120 -2.85 11.93 -1.88
CA ARG A 120 -2.47 10.95 -2.90
C ARG A 120 -2.28 9.56 -2.30
N LEU A 121 -2.75 8.56 -3.02
CA LEU A 121 -2.54 7.15 -2.76
C LEU A 121 -1.70 6.54 -3.88
N VAL A 122 -0.68 5.79 -3.50
CA VAL A 122 0.11 4.96 -4.40
C VAL A 122 0.03 3.52 -3.91
N PHE A 123 -0.33 2.58 -4.78
CA PHE A 123 -0.34 1.17 -4.41
C PHE A 123 0.36 0.28 -5.44
N GLY A 124 0.84 -0.86 -4.94
CA GLY A 124 1.52 -1.87 -5.74
C GLY A 124 0.56 -2.82 -6.44
N ALA A 125 0.33 -3.99 -5.86
CA ALA A 125 -0.51 -5.02 -6.46
C ALA A 125 -2.01 -4.70 -6.32
N TYR A 126 -2.81 -5.10 -7.31
CA TYR A 126 -4.26 -5.06 -7.24
C TYR A 126 -4.83 -6.18 -6.35
N ASP A 127 -5.98 -5.94 -5.72
CA ASP A 127 -6.76 -6.95 -5.02
C ASP A 127 -8.08 -7.22 -5.76
N ALA A 128 -8.07 -8.22 -6.63
CA ALA A 128 -9.22 -8.62 -7.42
C ALA A 128 -10.44 -9.11 -6.60
N LYS A 129 -10.27 -9.40 -5.30
CA LYS A 129 -11.36 -9.93 -4.45
C LYS A 129 -11.99 -8.88 -3.57
N THR A 130 -11.21 -7.95 -3.01
CA THR A 130 -11.74 -6.98 -2.04
C THR A 130 -11.24 -5.54 -2.24
N GLY A 131 -10.45 -5.29 -3.28
CA GLY A 131 -9.91 -3.97 -3.60
C GLY A 131 -11.00 -2.94 -3.87
N ALA A 132 -10.91 -1.79 -3.20
CA ALA A 132 -11.89 -0.71 -3.25
C ALA A 132 -11.34 0.58 -3.89
N VAL A 133 -10.29 0.45 -4.70
CA VAL A 133 -9.63 1.54 -5.42
C VAL A 133 -9.49 1.17 -6.90
N GLY A 134 -10.51 0.51 -7.45
CA GLY A 134 -10.62 0.16 -8.87
C GLY A 134 -10.94 -1.31 -9.17
N SER A 135 -10.65 -2.25 -8.28
CA SER A 135 -10.93 -3.68 -8.55
C SER A 135 -12.40 -4.04 -8.41
N VAL A 136 -12.96 -3.96 -7.19
CA VAL A 136 -14.37 -4.30 -6.91
C VAL A 136 -15.25 -3.05 -6.89
N MET A 137 -14.69 -1.95 -6.41
CA MET A 137 -15.32 -0.63 -6.35
C MET A 137 -14.23 0.44 -6.36
N ASP A 138 -14.60 1.71 -6.56
CA ASP A 138 -13.69 2.84 -6.40
C ASP A 138 -14.28 3.85 -5.41
N LEU A 139 -13.90 3.68 -4.13
CA LEU A 139 -14.40 4.52 -3.05
C LEU A 139 -13.65 5.85 -2.99
N VAL A 140 -12.34 5.86 -3.25
CA VAL A 140 -11.49 7.04 -3.07
C VAL A 140 -11.68 8.11 -4.17
N GLN A 141 -12.28 7.74 -5.30
CA GLN A 141 -12.69 8.69 -6.35
C GLN A 141 -14.21 8.82 -6.51
N HIS A 142 -15.00 8.30 -5.56
CA HIS A 142 -16.46 8.35 -5.68
C HIS A 142 -16.98 9.82 -5.69
N PRO A 143 -17.81 10.22 -6.67
CA PRO A 143 -18.10 11.63 -6.95
C PRO A 143 -18.91 12.36 -5.85
N VAL A 144 -19.65 11.62 -5.03
CA VAL A 144 -20.48 12.22 -3.96
C VAL A 144 -19.73 12.39 -2.63
N LEU A 145 -18.54 11.81 -2.49
CA LEU A 145 -17.75 11.97 -1.28
C LEU A 145 -17.14 13.38 -1.22
N ASN A 146 -16.85 13.84 -0.01
CA ASN A 146 -16.38 15.20 0.25
C ASN A 146 -14.86 15.38 0.11
N HIS A 147 -14.16 14.35 -0.38
CA HIS A 147 -12.72 14.33 -0.65
C HIS A 147 -12.43 13.20 -1.64
N GLN A 148 -11.60 13.48 -2.64
CA GLN A 148 -11.13 12.50 -3.62
C GLN A 148 -9.60 12.48 -3.61
N LEU A 149 -9.04 11.28 -3.74
CA LEU A 149 -7.60 11.09 -3.76
C LEU A 149 -7.07 11.07 -5.20
N GLN A 150 -5.86 11.59 -5.39
CA GLN A 150 -5.06 11.24 -6.56
C GLN A 150 -4.57 9.80 -6.41
N VAL A 151 -4.73 8.96 -7.44
CA VAL A 151 -4.35 7.54 -7.37
C VAL A 151 -3.26 7.23 -8.39
N THR A 152 -2.23 6.52 -7.95
CA THR A 152 -1.24 5.88 -8.82
C THR A 152 -1.17 4.41 -8.47
N ALA A 153 -1.53 3.55 -9.42
CA ALA A 153 -1.59 2.12 -9.23
C ALA A 153 -0.40 1.44 -9.90
N GLY A 154 -0.06 0.24 -9.43
CA GLY A 154 0.85 -0.66 -10.12
C GLY A 154 2.34 -0.42 -9.87
N VAL A 155 2.71 0.43 -8.91
CA VAL A 155 4.12 0.70 -8.60
C VAL A 155 4.75 -0.54 -7.97
N LEU A 156 5.72 -1.16 -8.64
CA LEU A 156 6.30 -2.45 -8.23
C LEU A 156 5.26 -3.57 -8.04
N ALA A 157 4.19 -3.57 -8.85
CA ALA A 157 3.08 -4.52 -8.73
C ALA A 157 3.52 -5.99 -8.70
N ASP A 158 4.48 -6.36 -9.54
CA ASP A 158 4.99 -7.74 -9.63
C ASP A 158 5.70 -8.15 -8.33
N GLU A 159 6.55 -7.29 -7.77
CA GLU A 159 7.25 -7.55 -6.50
C GLU A 159 6.26 -7.67 -5.34
N CYS A 160 5.28 -6.76 -5.28
CA CYS A 160 4.22 -6.78 -4.28
C CYS A 160 3.33 -8.03 -4.38
N GLY A 161 2.90 -8.37 -5.59
CA GLY A 161 2.02 -9.51 -5.86
C GLY A 161 2.72 -10.86 -5.65
N ALA A 162 4.02 -10.94 -5.99
CA ALA A 162 4.84 -12.10 -5.72
C ALA A 162 4.89 -12.38 -4.21
N LYS A 163 5.22 -11.38 -3.39
CA LYS A 163 5.30 -11.54 -1.92
C LYS A 163 4.02 -12.14 -1.32
N LEU A 164 2.85 -11.61 -1.71
CA LEU A 164 1.56 -12.11 -1.25
C LEU A 164 1.30 -13.56 -1.70
N SER A 165 1.61 -13.86 -2.96
CA SER A 165 1.46 -15.20 -3.55
C SER A 165 2.34 -16.23 -2.86
N GLU A 166 3.59 -15.88 -2.57
CA GLU A 166 4.55 -16.73 -1.88
C GLU A 166 4.13 -17.02 -0.45
N PHE A 167 3.65 -16.00 0.29
CA PHE A 167 3.14 -16.17 1.64
C PHE A 167 2.00 -17.18 1.70
N PHE A 168 0.97 -17.04 0.84
CA PHE A 168 -0.14 -17.99 0.83
C PHE A 168 0.28 -19.39 0.36
N ARG A 169 1.27 -19.50 -0.54
CA ARG A 169 1.86 -20.79 -0.94
C ARG A 169 2.51 -21.48 0.26
N LYS A 170 3.36 -20.77 1.02
CA LYS A 170 3.99 -21.27 2.26
C LYS A 170 2.94 -21.70 3.29
N ARG A 171 1.92 -20.87 3.54
CA ARG A 171 0.83 -21.16 4.48
C ARG A 171 0.05 -22.43 4.12
N ARG A 172 -0.30 -22.62 2.84
CA ARG A 172 -0.99 -23.84 2.38
C ARG A 172 -0.14 -25.10 2.60
N GLN A 173 1.17 -25.02 2.35
CA GLN A 173 2.10 -26.13 2.57
C GLN A 173 2.22 -26.47 4.07
N GLN A 174 2.37 -25.46 4.93
CA GLN A 174 2.43 -25.65 6.39
C GLN A 174 1.15 -26.32 6.94
N HIS A 175 -0.02 -25.86 6.52
CA HIS A 175 -1.29 -26.48 6.93
C HIS A 175 -1.41 -27.94 6.48
N LYS A 176 -0.91 -28.28 5.29
CA LYS A 176 -0.90 -29.66 4.80
C LYS A 176 -0.01 -30.54 5.69
N GLN A 177 1.20 -30.09 5.98
CA GLN A 177 2.15 -30.81 6.84
C GLN A 177 1.62 -31.01 8.27
N GLN A 178 1.02 -29.97 8.85
CA GLN A 178 0.42 -30.04 10.19
C GLN A 178 -0.72 -31.06 10.25
N LYS A 179 -1.57 -31.13 9.21
CA LYS A 179 -2.64 -32.14 9.13
C LYS A 179 -2.09 -33.56 9.02
N GLU A 180 -1.08 -33.77 8.19
CA GLU A 180 -0.42 -35.07 8.02
C GLU A 180 0.23 -35.53 9.33
N GLN A 181 0.93 -34.63 10.02
CA GLN A 181 1.56 -34.92 11.31
C GLN A 181 0.53 -35.21 12.41
N ALA A 182 -0.58 -34.46 12.45
CA ALA A 182 -1.67 -34.70 13.40
C ALA A 182 -2.37 -36.04 13.14
N ALA A 183 -2.55 -36.44 11.87
CA ALA A 183 -3.11 -37.74 11.51
C ALA A 183 -2.18 -38.89 11.93
N LEU A 184 -0.87 -38.75 11.67
CA LEU A 184 0.14 -39.72 12.07
C LEU A 184 0.18 -39.91 13.59
N LEU A 185 0.17 -38.81 14.36
CA LEU A 185 0.17 -38.86 15.83
C LEU A 185 -1.07 -39.58 16.37
N LYS A 186 -2.26 -39.29 15.82
CA LYS A 186 -3.52 -39.96 16.20
C LYS A 186 -3.47 -41.47 15.94
N SER A 187 -2.88 -41.90 14.82
CA SER A 187 -2.73 -43.32 14.50
C SER A 187 -1.78 -44.06 15.45
N GLN A 188 -0.76 -43.37 15.97
CA GLN A 188 0.19 -43.94 16.93
C GLN A 188 -0.38 -44.03 18.35
N THR A 189 -1.27 -43.10 18.74
CA THR A 189 -1.95 -43.13 20.04
C THR A 189 -3.14 -44.08 20.11
N ALA A 190 -3.76 -44.42 18.98
CA ALA A 190 -4.91 -45.34 18.94
C ALA A 190 -4.50 -46.83 18.91
N GLY A 191 -3.21 -47.12 18.71
CA GLY A 191 -2.64 -48.48 18.71
C GLY A 191 -1.95 -48.89 20.02
N LYS A 192 -2.05 -48.07 21.07
CA LYS A 192 -1.66 -48.38 22.45
C LYS A 192 -2.90 -48.46 23.32
#